data_AF-A0A4V3IQT0-F1
#
_entry.id   AF-A0A4V3IQT0-F1
#
_cell.length_a   1.000
_cell.length_b   1.000
_cell.length_c   1.000
_cell.angle_alpha   90.00
_cell.angle_beta   90.00
_cell.angle_gamma   90.00
#
_symmetry.space_group_name_H-M   'P 1'
#
loop_
_entity.id
_entity.type
_entity.pdbx_description
1 polymer ?
#
loop_
_entity_poly.entity_id
_entity_poly.type
_entity_poly.pdbx_seq_one_letter_code
_entity_poly.pdbx_strand_id
1 'polypeptide(L)'
;MMPPRRNDAGLSLVELLVAMLLLGVFMTMISSLYLSASRSLGQAKLLTANTRQVSNGMNEVARVIRAATENPVSGHPLPDPALVEATPEMVTLYAYVNLGMPTQQPVKIRLSLDADRRLVETRWAATALSGGYFGFSGEPESSRIIAETVAPGDPGTFLFGYRDAAGLPLLGSGGDGTLLTSTELRSVASVSVNLTVQATVTDARSAVTLHNTVGMPNVAVAAGAS
;
A
#
# COMPACT_ATOMS: atom_id res chain seq x y z
N MET A 1 40.91 -16.36 75.04
CA MET A 1 40.03 -15.25 74.61
C MET A 1 39.33 -15.71 73.36
N MET A 2 38.07 -16.14 73.46
CA MET A 2 37.29 -16.76 72.38
C MET A 2 36.35 -15.70 71.79
N PRO A 3 36.26 -15.54 70.46
CA PRO A 3 35.34 -14.57 69.87
C PRO A 3 33.88 -14.98 70.11
N PRO A 4 32.96 -14.02 70.32
CA PRO A 4 31.55 -14.34 70.49
C PRO A 4 31.00 -14.99 69.21
N ARG A 5 30.34 -16.13 69.39
CA ARG A 5 29.60 -16.83 68.33
C ARG A 5 28.52 -15.89 67.79
N ARG A 6 28.52 -15.67 66.47
CA ARG A 6 27.43 -14.99 65.77
C ARG A 6 26.15 -15.76 66.06
N ASN A 7 25.11 -15.04 66.50
CA ASN A 7 23.78 -15.60 66.70
C ASN A 7 23.25 -16.09 65.34
N ASP A 8 23.31 -17.40 65.10
CA ASP A 8 22.50 -18.07 64.09
C ASP A 8 21.05 -18.11 64.60
N ALA A 9 20.37 -16.95 64.55
CA ALA A 9 18.94 -16.89 64.73
C ALA A 9 18.30 -17.48 63.46
N GLY A 10 17.82 -18.72 63.55
CA GLY A 10 17.06 -19.35 62.48
C GLY A 10 15.83 -18.52 62.11
N LEU A 11 15.52 -18.46 60.80
CA LEU A 11 14.35 -17.77 60.26
C LEU A 11 13.08 -18.21 60.99
N SER A 12 12.29 -17.24 61.46
CA SER A 12 10.98 -17.53 62.05
C SER A 12 10.01 -18.00 60.97
N LEU A 13 9.09 -18.93 61.30
CA LEU A 13 8.05 -19.40 60.36
C LEU A 13 7.21 -18.25 59.78
N VAL A 14 6.97 -17.21 60.57
CA VAL A 14 6.22 -16.02 60.13
C VAL A 14 7.04 -15.21 59.12
N GLU A 15 8.35 -15.17 59.31
CA GLU A 15 9.30 -14.42 58.49
C GLU A 15 9.44 -15.05 57.10
N LEU A 16 9.47 -16.38 57.04
CA LEU A 16 9.46 -17.14 55.79
C LEU A 16 8.13 -16.98 55.03
N LEU A 17 6.99 -16.92 55.73
CA LEU A 17 5.69 -16.69 55.12
C LEU A 17 5.59 -15.28 54.51
N VAL A 18 6.00 -14.25 55.26
CA VAL A 18 6.03 -12.87 54.75
C VAL A 18 6.98 -12.74 53.56
N ALA A 19 8.16 -13.36 53.62
CA ALA A 19 9.10 -13.37 52.51
C ALA A 19 8.51 -14.01 51.24
N MET A 20 7.79 -15.15 51.37
CA MET A 20 7.11 -15.80 50.26
C MET A 20 5.98 -14.95 49.68
N LEU A 21 5.18 -14.29 50.53
CA LEU A 21 4.11 -13.40 50.09
C LEU A 21 4.67 -12.20 49.32
N LEU A 22 5.71 -11.56 49.84
CA LEU A 22 6.39 -10.46 49.17
C LEU A 22 6.99 -10.93 47.83
N LEU A 23 7.67 -12.08 47.80
CA LEU A 23 8.22 -12.63 46.56
C LEU A 23 7.13 -12.89 45.51
N GLY A 24 5.96 -13.40 45.92
CA GLY A 24 4.81 -13.59 45.04
C GLY A 24 4.30 -12.28 44.43
N VAL A 25 4.18 -11.22 45.25
CA VAL A 25 3.80 -9.88 44.76
C VAL A 25 4.86 -9.32 43.80
N PHE A 26 6.15 -9.47 44.12
CA PHE A 26 7.23 -9.03 43.22
C PHE A 26 7.22 -9.79 41.90
N MET A 27 7.05 -11.12 41.92
CA MET A 27 7.00 -11.92 40.69
C MET A 27 5.82 -11.55 39.80
N THR A 28 4.65 -11.27 40.38
CA THR A 28 3.48 -10.83 39.61
C THR A 28 3.70 -9.45 38.98
N MET A 29 4.27 -8.49 39.72
CA MET A 29 4.67 -7.19 39.18
C MET A 29 5.68 -7.33 38.03
N ILE A 30 6.75 -8.09 38.21
CA ILE A 30 7.78 -8.29 37.17
C ILE A 30 7.19 -8.98 35.93
N SER A 31 6.35 -10.01 36.13
CA SER A 31 5.69 -10.72 35.03
C SER A 31 4.76 -9.80 34.23
N SER A 32 3.97 -8.98 34.93
CA SER A 32 3.09 -8.00 34.26
C SER A 32 3.87 -6.95 33.47
N LEU A 33 4.98 -6.45 34.02
CA LEU A 33 5.87 -5.51 33.34
C LEU A 33 6.50 -6.15 32.09
N TYR A 34 7.00 -7.38 32.22
CA TYR A 34 7.59 -8.12 31.11
C TYR A 34 6.59 -8.38 29.98
N LEU A 35 5.36 -8.80 30.30
CA LEU A 35 4.29 -8.99 29.32
C LEU A 35 3.91 -7.68 28.63
N SER A 36 3.82 -6.59 29.40
CA SER A 36 3.54 -5.25 28.85
C SER A 36 4.63 -4.77 27.90
N ALA A 37 5.90 -4.87 28.32
CA ALA A 37 7.06 -4.53 27.50
C ALA A 37 7.13 -5.38 26.23
N SER A 38 6.91 -6.69 26.34
CA SER A 38 6.91 -7.60 25.19
C SER A 38 5.83 -7.26 24.17
N ARG A 39 4.61 -6.94 24.64
CA ARG A 39 3.50 -6.50 23.77
C ARG A 39 3.82 -5.17 23.09
N SER A 40 4.37 -4.21 23.82
CA SER A 40 4.76 -2.91 23.28
C SER A 40 5.85 -3.04 22.21
N LEU A 41 6.87 -3.86 22.45
CA LEU A 41 7.91 -4.16 21.46
C LEU A 41 7.35 -4.86 20.22
N GLY A 42 6.41 -5.79 20.39
CA GLY A 42 5.71 -6.43 19.28
C GLY A 42 4.95 -5.41 18.41
N GLN A 43 4.19 -4.51 19.03
CA GLN A 43 3.48 -3.44 18.34
C GLN A 43 4.42 -2.48 17.61
N ALA A 44 5.51 -2.06 18.25
CA ALA A 44 6.51 -1.19 17.64
C ALA A 44 7.16 -1.82 16.39
N LYS A 45 7.46 -3.13 16.44
CA LYS A 45 7.98 -3.88 15.29
C LYS A 45 6.99 -3.90 14.13
N LEU A 46 5.72 -4.21 14.40
CA LEU A 46 4.66 -4.22 13.39
C LEU A 46 4.45 -2.84 12.76
N LEU A 47 4.39 -1.78 13.57
CA LEU A 47 4.26 -0.42 13.09
C LEU A 47 5.41 -0.05 12.15
N THR A 48 6.65 -0.36 12.55
CA THR A 48 7.84 -0.06 11.74
C THR A 48 7.83 -0.85 10.42
N ALA A 49 7.41 -2.12 10.43
CA ALA A 49 7.27 -2.91 9.22
C ALA A 49 6.22 -2.31 8.27
N ASN A 50 5.04 -1.97 8.80
CA ASN A 50 3.96 -1.36 8.03
C ASN A 50 4.37 0.00 7.44
N THR A 51 5.06 0.85 8.19
CA THR A 51 5.56 2.14 7.67
C THR A 51 6.50 1.96 6.46
N ARG A 52 7.43 1.00 6.53
CA ARG A 52 8.33 0.72 5.39
C ARG A 52 7.56 0.20 4.20
N GLN A 53 6.62 -0.71 4.43
CA GLN A 53 5.80 -1.29 3.37
C GLN A 53 4.91 -0.25 2.69
N VAL A 54 4.23 0.62 3.46
CA VAL A 54 3.43 1.73 2.92
C VAL A 54 4.29 2.69 2.11
N SER A 55 5.46 3.04 2.62
CA SER A 55 6.36 3.99 1.93
C SER A 55 6.87 3.41 0.61
N ASN A 56 7.35 2.16 0.63
CA ASN A 56 7.79 1.47 -0.58
C ASN A 56 6.64 1.29 -1.57
N GLY A 57 5.47 0.89 -1.08
CA GLY A 57 4.29 0.68 -1.91
C GLY A 57 3.80 1.97 -2.56
N MET A 58 3.71 3.05 -1.79
CA MET A 58 3.33 4.37 -2.31
C MET A 58 4.33 4.90 -3.33
N ASN A 59 5.64 4.71 -3.10
CA ASN A 59 6.66 5.14 -4.05
C ASN A 59 6.53 4.40 -5.38
N GLU A 60 6.30 3.08 -5.36
CA GLU A 60 6.14 2.31 -6.59
C GLU A 60 4.85 2.69 -7.32
N VAL A 61 3.73 2.77 -6.60
CA VAL A 61 2.44 3.20 -7.17
C VAL A 61 2.55 4.58 -7.80
N ALA A 62 3.15 5.55 -7.09
CA ALA A 62 3.34 6.89 -7.60
C ALA A 62 4.25 6.94 -8.82
N ARG A 63 5.29 6.09 -8.87
CA ARG A 63 6.17 5.96 -10.03
C ARG A 63 5.42 5.41 -11.24
N VAL A 64 4.61 4.36 -11.05
CA VAL A 64 3.81 3.73 -12.11
C VAL A 64 2.77 4.71 -12.66
N ILE A 65 2.00 5.38 -11.79
CA ILE A 65 0.99 6.38 -12.19
C ILE A 65 1.63 7.56 -12.92
N ARG A 66 2.78 8.06 -12.44
CA ARG A 66 3.48 9.17 -13.10
C ARG A 66 3.97 8.79 -14.50
N ALA A 67 4.28 7.53 -14.73
CA ALA A 67 4.71 7.02 -16.03
C ALA A 67 3.54 6.76 -16.99
N ALA A 68 2.29 6.92 -16.54
CA ALA A 68 1.12 6.69 -17.34
C ALA A 68 1.06 7.62 -18.56
N THR A 69 0.66 7.07 -19.70
CA THR A 69 0.77 7.73 -21.01
C THR A 69 -0.23 7.13 -21.98
N GLU A 70 -0.66 7.91 -22.98
CA GLU A 70 -1.61 7.45 -23.99
C GLU A 70 -0.99 6.42 -24.94
N ASN A 71 -1.80 5.49 -25.45
CA ASN A 71 -1.33 4.49 -26.42
C ASN A 71 -1.86 4.79 -27.82
N PRO A 72 -1.01 5.17 -28.80
CA PRO A 72 -1.45 5.35 -30.17
C PRO A 72 -1.82 3.99 -30.78
N VAL A 73 -2.95 3.93 -31.49
CA VAL A 73 -3.45 2.72 -32.16
C VAL A 73 -3.69 3.03 -33.64
N SER A 74 -3.31 2.09 -34.51
CA SER A 74 -3.49 2.24 -35.96
C SER A 74 -4.97 2.40 -36.34
N GLY A 75 -5.27 3.38 -37.18
CA GLY A 75 -6.63 3.62 -37.69
C GLY A 75 -7.56 4.33 -36.71
N HIS A 76 -7.09 4.70 -35.51
CA HIS A 76 -7.84 5.53 -34.57
C HIS A 76 -7.41 7.00 -34.69
N PRO A 77 -8.35 7.95 -34.79
CA PRO A 77 -8.03 9.38 -34.90
C PRO A 77 -7.49 9.97 -33.59
N LEU A 78 -7.79 9.34 -32.45
CA LEU A 78 -7.30 9.71 -31.14
C LEU A 78 -6.56 8.52 -30.53
N PRO A 79 -5.43 8.73 -29.82
CA PRO A 79 -4.80 7.70 -29.02
C PRO A 79 -5.76 7.13 -27.97
N ASP A 80 -5.61 5.87 -27.60
CA ASP A 80 -6.32 5.31 -26.46
C ASP A 80 -5.91 6.03 -25.18
N PRO A 81 -6.86 6.27 -24.23
CA PRO A 81 -6.55 6.95 -22.99
C PRO A 81 -5.48 6.22 -22.19
N ALA A 82 -4.73 6.98 -21.39
CA ALA A 82 -3.63 6.42 -20.59
C ALA A 82 -4.10 5.40 -19.54
N LEU A 83 -5.30 5.59 -19.02
CA LEU A 83 -5.99 4.62 -18.19
C LEU A 83 -6.94 3.78 -19.05
N VAL A 84 -6.87 2.47 -18.89
CA VAL A 84 -7.71 1.48 -19.59
C VAL A 84 -8.94 1.15 -18.75
N GLU A 85 -8.73 0.94 -17.45
CA GLU A 85 -9.77 0.63 -16.48
C GLU A 85 -9.44 1.37 -15.19
N ALA A 86 -10.46 1.91 -14.53
CA ALA A 86 -10.30 2.68 -13.31
C ALA A 86 -11.49 2.43 -12.39
N THR A 87 -11.21 1.83 -11.23
CA THR A 87 -12.13 1.65 -10.11
C THR A 87 -11.45 2.13 -8.82
N PRO A 88 -12.16 2.17 -7.68
CA PRO A 88 -11.56 2.63 -6.43
C PRO A 88 -10.47 1.71 -5.85
N GLU A 89 -10.39 0.44 -6.27
CA GLU A 89 -9.39 -0.53 -5.79
C GLU A 89 -8.56 -1.15 -6.93
N MET A 90 -8.79 -0.75 -8.17
CA MET A 90 -8.03 -1.21 -9.33
C MET A 90 -7.82 -0.07 -10.34
N VAL A 91 -6.61 0.02 -10.87
CA VAL A 91 -6.30 0.88 -12.02
C VAL A 91 -5.43 0.10 -13.01
N THR A 92 -5.81 0.16 -14.29
CA THR A 92 -5.02 -0.38 -15.40
C THR A 92 -4.59 0.77 -16.29
N LEU A 93 -3.29 0.84 -16.62
CA LEU A 93 -2.72 1.92 -17.39
C LEU A 93 -1.65 1.45 -18.37
N TYR A 94 -1.40 2.27 -19.39
CA TYR A 94 -0.24 2.14 -20.27
C TYR A 94 0.90 3.02 -19.76
N ALA A 95 2.13 2.53 -19.86
CA ALA A 95 3.31 3.27 -19.45
C ALA A 95 4.48 3.06 -20.42
N TYR A 96 5.10 4.16 -20.89
CA TYR A 96 6.35 4.16 -21.66
C TYR A 96 7.50 4.45 -20.69
N VAL A 97 7.78 3.49 -19.82
CA VAL A 97 8.94 3.58 -18.92
C VAL A 97 10.00 2.63 -19.43
N ASN A 98 11.22 3.13 -19.59
CA ASN A 98 12.37 2.25 -19.68
C ASN A 98 12.59 1.61 -18.30
N LEU A 99 11.90 0.50 -18.04
CA LEU A 99 12.00 -0.30 -16.81
C LEU A 99 13.19 -1.27 -16.85
N GLY A 100 14.17 -1.04 -17.72
CA GLY A 100 15.32 -1.94 -17.95
C GLY A 100 15.28 -2.71 -19.27
N MET A 101 14.48 -2.27 -20.24
CA MET A 101 14.40 -2.89 -21.57
C MET A 101 15.23 -2.11 -22.62
N PRO A 102 15.96 -2.79 -23.52
CA PRO A 102 16.88 -2.14 -24.47
C PRO A 102 16.18 -1.31 -25.57
N THR A 103 14.88 -1.49 -25.76
CA THR A 103 14.04 -0.70 -26.68
C THR A 103 12.88 -0.09 -25.89
N GLN A 104 12.56 1.18 -26.12
CA GLN A 104 11.38 1.84 -25.56
C GLN A 104 10.11 1.17 -26.09
N GLN A 105 9.65 0.12 -25.41
CA GLN A 105 8.37 -0.53 -25.65
C GLN A 105 7.42 -0.16 -24.51
N PRO A 106 6.15 0.12 -24.80
CA PRO A 106 5.18 0.37 -23.75
C PRO A 106 4.95 -0.91 -22.95
N VAL A 107 4.47 -0.74 -21.73
CA VAL A 107 3.95 -1.83 -20.91
C VAL A 107 2.54 -1.48 -20.47
N LYS A 108 1.69 -2.49 -20.37
CA LYS A 108 0.38 -2.36 -19.71
C LYS A 108 0.56 -2.85 -18.28
N ILE A 109 0.10 -2.07 -17.31
CA ILE A 109 0.25 -2.35 -15.88
C ILE A 109 -1.12 -2.25 -15.22
N ARG A 110 -1.45 -3.23 -14.39
CA ARG A 110 -2.62 -3.21 -13.50
C ARG A 110 -2.15 -3.21 -12.06
N LEU A 111 -2.62 -2.22 -11.30
CA LEU A 111 -2.52 -2.19 -9.85
C LEU A 111 -3.89 -2.57 -9.30
N SER A 112 -3.98 -3.65 -8.51
CA SER A 112 -5.24 -4.13 -7.96
C SER A 112 -5.05 -4.82 -6.63
N LEU A 113 -6.10 -4.86 -5.81
CA LEU A 113 -6.12 -5.73 -4.65
C LEU A 113 -6.44 -7.19 -5.05
N ASP A 114 -5.72 -8.15 -4.47
CA ASP A 114 -6.05 -9.57 -4.59
C ASP A 114 -7.09 -10.02 -3.54
N ALA A 115 -7.41 -11.32 -3.51
CA ALA A 115 -8.37 -11.89 -2.56
C ALA A 115 -7.93 -11.75 -1.08
N ASP A 116 -6.62 -11.65 -0.83
CA ASP A 116 -6.03 -11.45 0.51
C ASP A 116 -5.85 -9.95 0.83
N ARG A 117 -6.39 -9.06 -0.01
CA ARG A 117 -6.23 -7.59 0.05
C ARG A 117 -4.77 -7.14 -0.03
N ARG A 118 -3.93 -7.88 -0.74
CA ARG A 118 -2.59 -7.42 -1.11
C ARG A 118 -2.65 -6.54 -2.34
N LEU A 119 -1.91 -5.44 -2.32
CA LEU A 119 -1.73 -4.62 -3.52
C LEU A 119 -0.75 -5.30 -4.46
N VAL A 120 -1.26 -5.71 -5.62
CA VAL A 120 -0.52 -6.45 -6.62
C VAL A 120 -0.36 -5.61 -7.88
N GLU A 121 0.85 -5.61 -8.41
CA GLU A 121 1.16 -5.08 -9.74
C GLU A 121 1.27 -6.24 -10.72
N THR A 122 0.40 -6.25 -11.73
CA THR A 122 0.44 -7.19 -12.86
C THR A 122 0.88 -6.44 -14.12
N ARG A 123 1.75 -7.06 -14.92
CA ARG A 123 2.29 -6.46 -16.15
C ARG A 123 2.01 -7.33 -17.36
N TRP A 124 1.80 -6.69 -18.50
CA TRP A 124 1.74 -7.32 -19.81
C TRP A 124 2.76 -6.67 -20.74
N ALA A 125 3.52 -7.52 -21.43
CA ALA A 125 4.44 -7.09 -22.46
C ALA A 125 3.68 -6.53 -23.67
N ALA A 126 4.26 -5.52 -24.31
CA ALA A 126 3.79 -5.08 -25.62
C ALA A 126 4.25 -6.02 -26.72
N THR A 127 3.44 -6.13 -27.75
CA THR A 127 3.77 -6.77 -29.03
C THR A 127 3.80 -5.71 -30.10
N ALA A 128 4.93 -5.58 -30.81
CA ALA A 128 5.05 -4.63 -31.91
C ALA A 128 4.10 -5.01 -33.06
N LEU A 129 3.36 -4.03 -33.55
CA LEU A 129 2.50 -4.11 -34.72
C LEU A 129 3.13 -3.33 -35.89
N SER A 130 2.56 -3.45 -37.09
CA SER A 130 3.00 -2.65 -38.24
C SER A 130 2.85 -1.15 -37.97
N GLY A 131 3.69 -0.33 -38.60
CA GLY A 131 3.60 1.14 -38.46
C GLY A 131 4.10 1.73 -37.14
N GLY A 132 4.77 0.94 -36.28
CA GLY A 132 5.32 1.41 -35.00
C GLY A 132 4.32 1.46 -33.85
N TYR A 133 3.14 0.84 -34.03
CA TYR A 133 2.13 0.70 -32.99
C TYR A 133 2.39 -0.53 -32.11
N PHE A 134 1.75 -0.58 -30.94
CA PHE A 134 1.87 -1.69 -30.01
C PHE A 134 0.49 -2.23 -29.61
N GLY A 135 0.39 -3.55 -29.59
CA GLY A 135 -0.69 -4.29 -28.93
C GLY A 135 -0.21 -4.91 -27.62
N PHE A 136 -1.11 -5.49 -26.85
CA PHE A 136 -0.78 -6.16 -25.59
C PHE A 136 -1.41 -7.55 -25.56
N SER A 137 -0.71 -8.52 -24.98
CA SER A 137 -1.24 -9.87 -24.78
C SER A 137 -2.44 -9.86 -23.83
N GLY A 138 -3.30 -10.88 -23.94
CA GLY A 138 -4.32 -11.15 -22.91
C GLY A 138 -3.71 -11.70 -21.61
N GLU A 139 -2.63 -12.48 -21.73
CA GLU A 139 -1.97 -13.14 -20.60
C GLU A 139 -0.90 -12.24 -19.95
N PRO A 140 -0.86 -12.15 -18.61
CA PRO A 140 0.14 -11.36 -17.90
C PRO A 140 1.53 -11.96 -18.05
N GLU A 141 2.53 -11.10 -18.25
CA GLU A 141 3.95 -11.48 -18.30
C GLU A 141 4.50 -11.70 -16.88
N SER A 142 4.12 -10.86 -15.93
CA SER A 142 4.61 -10.95 -14.57
C SER A 142 3.63 -10.33 -13.57
N SER A 143 3.77 -10.72 -12.31
CA SER A 143 3.03 -10.15 -11.18
C SER A 143 3.91 -10.08 -9.94
N ARG A 144 3.73 -9.05 -9.12
CA ARG A 144 4.42 -8.90 -7.83
C ARG A 144 3.54 -8.20 -6.80
N ILE A 145 3.77 -8.55 -5.53
CA ILE A 145 3.15 -7.89 -4.38
C ILE A 145 3.92 -6.59 -4.09
N ILE A 146 3.21 -5.47 -4.05
CA ILE A 146 3.72 -4.14 -3.69
C ILE A 146 3.50 -3.87 -2.19
N ALA A 147 2.34 -4.25 -1.68
CA ALA A 147 2.01 -4.17 -0.27
C ALA A 147 1.20 -5.42 0.11
N GLU A 148 1.43 -5.93 1.32
CA GLU A 148 0.63 -6.96 1.98
C GLU A 148 -0.76 -6.39 2.31
N THR A 149 -1.26 -6.57 3.54
CA THR A 149 -2.65 -6.26 3.86
C THR A 149 -2.99 -4.78 3.79
N VAL A 150 -3.73 -4.41 2.74
CA VAL A 150 -4.35 -3.10 2.56
C VAL A 150 -5.71 -3.09 3.26
N ALA A 151 -5.95 -2.06 4.07
CA ALA A 151 -7.22 -1.88 4.76
C ALA A 151 -8.39 -1.81 3.77
N PRO A 152 -9.58 -2.34 4.10
CA PRO A 152 -10.83 -2.05 3.40
C PRO A 152 -10.99 -0.55 3.14
N GLY A 153 -11.34 -0.17 1.92
CA GLY A 153 -11.72 1.20 1.61
C GLY A 153 -13.17 1.44 2.04
N ASP A 154 -13.42 2.55 2.72
CA ASP A 154 -14.78 3.07 2.90
C ASP A 154 -15.10 4.07 1.78
N PRO A 155 -16.38 4.36 1.51
CA PRO A 155 -16.76 5.45 0.61
C PRO A 155 -16.03 6.76 0.97
N GLY A 156 -15.17 7.23 0.05
CA GLY A 156 -14.35 8.45 0.23
C GLY A 156 -12.91 8.22 0.73
N THR A 157 -12.54 7.01 1.15
CA THR A 157 -11.16 6.64 1.56
C THR A 157 -10.56 5.51 0.71
N PHE A 158 -11.18 5.23 -0.43
CA PHE A 158 -10.72 4.20 -1.37
C PHE A 158 -9.25 4.37 -1.78
N LEU A 159 -8.65 3.24 -2.15
CA LEU A 159 -7.24 3.17 -2.53
C LEU A 159 -6.91 4.13 -3.69
N PHE A 160 -7.77 4.22 -4.69
CA PHE A 160 -7.61 5.13 -5.83
C PHE A 160 -8.80 6.09 -5.96
N GLY A 161 -8.51 7.37 -6.16
CA GLY A 161 -9.46 8.41 -6.56
C GLY A 161 -8.94 9.16 -7.78
N TYR A 162 -9.82 9.55 -8.68
CA TYR A 162 -9.46 10.13 -9.98
C TYR A 162 -9.92 11.58 -10.06
N ARG A 163 -9.06 12.45 -10.56
CA ARG A 163 -9.34 13.88 -10.67
C ARG A 163 -9.00 14.40 -12.07
N ASP A 164 -9.80 15.34 -12.53
CA ASP A 164 -9.56 16.05 -13.77
C ASP A 164 -8.45 17.11 -13.66
N ALA A 165 -8.19 17.82 -14.77
CA ALA A 165 -7.20 18.90 -14.83
C ALA A 165 -7.55 20.12 -13.94
N ALA A 166 -8.82 20.29 -13.58
CA ALA A 166 -9.28 21.31 -12.63
C ALA A 166 -9.17 20.85 -11.16
N GLY A 167 -8.76 19.60 -10.93
CA GLY A 167 -8.65 19.00 -9.61
C GLY A 167 -9.99 18.49 -9.04
N LEU A 168 -11.05 18.51 -9.84
CA LEU A 168 -12.37 18.03 -9.45
C LEU A 168 -12.40 16.50 -9.48
N PRO A 169 -13.03 15.85 -8.49
CA PRO A 169 -13.22 14.40 -8.52
C PRO A 169 -14.16 14.02 -9.68
N LEU A 170 -13.80 12.99 -10.44
CA LEU A 170 -14.64 12.49 -11.54
C LEU A 170 -15.73 11.57 -10.97
N LEU A 171 -17.01 11.81 -11.28
CA LEU A 171 -18.09 10.98 -10.72
C LEU A 171 -18.01 9.55 -11.28
N GLY A 172 -17.99 8.57 -10.37
CA GLY A 172 -17.45 7.21 -10.58
C GLY A 172 -16.22 6.94 -9.71
N SER A 173 -15.50 7.99 -9.31
CA SER A 173 -14.30 7.96 -8.47
C SER A 173 -14.54 8.24 -6.97
N GLY A 174 -15.70 7.89 -6.39
CA GLY A 174 -15.98 8.35 -5.03
C GLY A 174 -17.16 7.79 -4.25
N GLY A 175 -17.64 6.57 -4.53
CA GLY A 175 -18.65 5.96 -3.64
C GLY A 175 -19.14 4.58 -4.04
N ASP A 176 -19.44 4.39 -5.33
CA ASP A 176 -20.31 3.30 -5.75
C ASP A 176 -19.59 2.14 -6.48
N GLY A 177 -18.24 2.20 -6.58
CA GLY A 177 -17.44 1.14 -7.20
C GLY A 177 -17.53 1.04 -8.72
N THR A 178 -18.16 2.02 -9.38
CA THR A 178 -18.41 2.02 -10.83
C THR A 178 -17.14 2.27 -11.64
N LEU A 179 -17.00 1.56 -12.77
CA LEU A 179 -15.93 1.80 -13.74
C LEU A 179 -16.13 3.16 -14.43
N LEU A 180 -15.03 3.92 -14.59
CA LEU A 180 -15.05 5.15 -15.40
C LEU A 180 -15.31 4.84 -16.88
N THR A 181 -16.06 5.71 -17.54
CA THR A 181 -16.29 5.65 -18.99
C THR A 181 -15.04 6.06 -19.77
N SER A 182 -14.96 5.71 -21.06
CA SER A 182 -13.81 6.09 -21.92
C SER A 182 -13.59 7.60 -22.02
N THR A 183 -14.66 8.41 -21.95
CA THR A 183 -14.57 9.87 -21.94
C THR A 183 -13.97 10.38 -20.62
N GLU A 184 -14.38 9.81 -19.49
CA GLU A 184 -13.86 10.17 -18.16
C GLU A 184 -12.41 9.71 -17.97
N LEU A 185 -12.06 8.51 -18.48
CA LEU A 185 -10.68 8.02 -18.46
C LEU A 185 -9.71 8.97 -19.18
N ARG A 186 -10.18 9.66 -20.24
CA ARG A 186 -9.39 10.66 -20.97
C ARG A 186 -9.26 11.99 -20.21
N SER A 187 -10.21 12.33 -19.33
CA SER A 187 -10.15 13.57 -18.55
C SER A 187 -9.31 13.44 -17.28
N VAL A 188 -8.91 12.22 -16.87
CA VAL A 188 -8.06 12.01 -15.68
C VAL A 188 -6.70 12.67 -15.88
N ALA A 189 -6.39 13.64 -15.02
CA ALA A 189 -5.09 14.31 -14.99
C ALA A 189 -4.26 13.92 -13.75
N SER A 190 -4.91 13.48 -12.67
CA SER A 190 -4.22 13.02 -11.47
C SER A 190 -4.99 11.92 -10.75
N VAL A 191 -4.24 11.08 -10.03
CA VAL A 191 -4.77 9.99 -9.20
C VAL A 191 -4.37 10.23 -7.76
N SER A 192 -5.36 10.31 -6.87
CA SER A 192 -5.17 10.30 -5.43
C SER A 192 -5.07 8.85 -4.95
N VAL A 193 -4.06 8.55 -4.15
CA VAL A 193 -3.78 7.22 -3.62
C VAL A 193 -3.87 7.27 -2.11
N ASN A 194 -4.80 6.51 -1.52
CA ASN A 194 -4.94 6.33 -0.08
C ASN A 194 -4.48 4.92 0.30
N LEU A 195 -3.19 4.74 0.59
CA LEU A 195 -2.67 3.43 0.97
C LEU A 195 -2.63 3.30 2.49
N THR A 196 -3.50 2.44 3.03
CA THR A 196 -3.48 2.06 4.44
C THR A 196 -3.03 0.61 4.56
N VAL A 197 -1.88 0.36 5.20
CA VAL A 197 -1.42 -1.00 5.52
C VAL A 197 -1.60 -1.28 7.00
N GLN A 198 -2.10 -2.46 7.31
CA GLN A 198 -2.35 -2.93 8.67
C GLN A 198 -1.93 -4.39 8.84
N ALA A 199 -1.84 -4.88 10.09
CA ALA A 199 -1.34 -6.24 10.34
C ALA A 199 -2.27 -7.33 9.80
N THR A 200 -3.59 -7.11 9.88
CA THR A 200 -4.63 -7.96 9.30
C THR A 200 -5.81 -7.08 8.90
N VAL A 201 -6.75 -7.57 8.09
CA VAL A 201 -7.93 -6.79 7.65
C VAL A 201 -8.84 -6.33 8.80
N THR A 202 -8.72 -6.91 9.99
CA THR A 202 -9.51 -6.54 11.18
C THR A 202 -8.71 -5.85 12.29
N ASP A 203 -7.37 -5.84 12.24
CA ASP A 203 -6.52 -5.23 13.27
C ASP A 203 -5.91 -3.90 12.81
N ALA A 204 -6.64 -2.81 13.08
CA ALA A 204 -6.22 -1.46 12.73
C ALA A 204 -5.22 -0.83 13.73
N ARG A 205 -4.82 -1.51 14.83
CA ARG A 205 -3.93 -0.92 15.85
C ARG A 205 -2.53 -0.59 15.34
N SER A 206 -2.10 -1.23 14.27
CA SER A 206 -0.86 -0.96 13.57
C SER A 206 -1.09 -0.37 12.17
N ALA A 207 -2.28 0.19 11.93
CA ALA A 207 -2.60 0.80 10.64
C ALA A 207 -1.71 2.01 10.39
N VAL A 208 -1.11 2.06 9.21
CA VAL A 208 -0.34 3.19 8.71
C VAL A 208 -0.95 3.62 7.40
N THR A 209 -1.40 4.87 7.34
CA THR A 209 -1.98 5.46 6.14
C THR A 209 -1.02 6.46 5.55
N LEU A 210 -0.83 6.39 4.23
CA LEU A 210 -0.18 7.43 3.45
C LEU A 210 -1.13 7.86 2.33
N HIS A 211 -1.31 9.18 2.22
CA HIS A 211 -2.06 9.80 1.16
C HIS A 211 -1.10 10.53 0.23
N ASN A 212 -1.26 10.31 -1.07
CA ASN A 212 -0.49 11.01 -2.09
C ASN A 212 -1.35 11.29 -3.31
N THR A 213 -1.23 12.48 -3.90
CA THR A 213 -1.86 12.79 -5.18
C THR A 213 -0.77 12.86 -6.24
N VAL A 214 -0.91 12.01 -7.26
CA VAL A 214 0.09 11.82 -8.29
C VAL A 214 -0.47 12.35 -9.61
N GLY A 215 0.15 13.40 -10.13
CA GLY A 215 -0.14 13.89 -11.48
C GLY A 215 0.36 12.92 -12.55
N MET A 216 -0.31 12.92 -13.70
CA MET A 216 0.04 12.13 -14.88
C MET A 216 0.61 13.04 -15.99
N PRO A 217 1.86 13.52 -15.86
CA PRO A 217 2.40 14.57 -16.74
C PRO A 217 2.57 14.15 -18.20
N ASN A 218 2.64 12.84 -18.49
CA ASN A 218 2.79 12.33 -19.86
C ASN A 218 1.44 12.11 -20.55
N VAL A 219 0.34 12.37 -19.87
CA VAL A 219 -0.97 12.49 -20.50
C VAL A 219 -1.05 13.93 -20.98
N ALA A 220 -1.12 14.13 -22.29
CA ALA A 220 -1.35 15.46 -22.83
C ALA A 220 -2.60 16.00 -22.13
N VAL A 221 -2.50 17.16 -21.50
CA VAL A 221 -3.67 17.91 -21.05
C VAL A 221 -4.46 18.22 -22.32
N ALA A 222 -5.37 17.33 -22.70
CA ALA A 222 -6.23 17.45 -23.86
C ALA A 222 -7.36 18.46 -23.59
N ALA A 223 -6.98 19.63 -23.07
CA ALA A 223 -7.85 20.73 -22.70
C ALA A 223 -7.17 22.10 -22.95
N GLY A 224 -6.45 22.25 -24.07
CA GLY A 224 -5.71 23.49 -24.34
C GLY A 224 -5.38 23.79 -25.81
N ALA A 225 -6.08 23.19 -26.77
CA ALA A 225 -5.98 23.57 -28.18
C ALA A 225 -7.37 23.74 -28.79
N SER A 226 -7.98 24.88 -28.49
CA SER A 226 -9.06 25.50 -29.27
C SER A 226 -8.66 26.93 -29.56
#